data_AF-A0AAD9N4U2-F1
#
_entry.id   AF-A0AAD9N4U2-F1
#
_cell.length_a   1.000
_cell.length_b   1.000
_cell.length_c   1.000
_cell.angle_alpha   90.00
_cell.angle_beta   90.00
_cell.angle_gamma   90.00
#
_symmetry.space_group_name_H-M   'P 1'
#
loop_
_entity.id
_entity.type
_entity.pdbx_description
1 polymer ?
#
loop_
_entity_poly.entity_id
_entity_poly.type
_entity_poly.pdbx_seq_one_letter_code
_entity_poly.pdbx_strand_id
1 'polypeptide(L)'
;MNIVHEYEDDFDKQIARKIQDISIHCNARDLATQLRPITVAPDKAQSDSHSIADSCHMWLTLQQDPLLKTQCGVMKKFCKQALTIEHLVAYKLHPLYQSEYLIQKQMEDVRISNH
;
A
#
# COMPACT_ATOMS: atom_id res chain seq x y z
N MET A 1 -37.91 45.38 6.03
CA MET A 1 -36.46 45.12 6.12
C MET A 1 -36.31 43.63 6.42
N ASN A 2 -35.93 42.85 5.41
CA ASN A 2 -35.99 41.39 5.47
C ASN A 2 -34.59 40.90 5.89
N ILE A 3 -34.41 40.67 7.18
CA ILE A 3 -33.14 40.29 7.83
C ILE A 3 -32.51 39.09 7.12
N VAL A 4 -33.31 38.23 6.50
CA VAL A 4 -32.86 37.07 5.72
C VAL A 4 -31.94 37.45 4.54
N HIS A 5 -32.22 38.54 3.81
CA HIS A 5 -31.42 38.92 2.63
C HIS A 5 -30.08 39.59 3.00
N GLU A 6 -29.93 40.17 4.19
CA GLU A 6 -28.68 40.80 4.61
C GLU A 6 -27.60 39.78 5.02
N TYR A 7 -28.00 38.55 5.39
CA TYR A 7 -27.09 37.52 5.87
C TYR A 7 -27.01 36.27 4.97
N GLU A 8 -27.79 36.22 3.88
CA GLU A 8 -27.85 35.10 2.94
C GLU A 8 -26.45 34.71 2.41
N ASP A 9 -25.68 35.70 1.96
CA ASP A 9 -24.30 35.51 1.49
C ASP A 9 -23.35 34.96 2.57
N ASP A 10 -23.54 35.34 3.84
CA ASP A 10 -22.70 34.86 4.93
C ASP A 10 -23.04 33.41 5.29
N PHE A 11 -24.34 33.07 5.30
CA PHE A 11 -24.79 31.68 5.46
C PHE A 11 -24.25 30.79 4.34
N ASP A 12 -24.33 31.22 3.08
CA ASP A 12 -23.81 30.46 1.95
C ASP A 12 -22.29 30.25 2.04
N LYS A 13 -21.54 31.28 2.44
CA LYS A 13 -20.09 31.15 2.69
C LYS A 13 -19.79 30.17 3.82
N GLN A 14 -20.56 30.20 4.91
CA GLN A 14 -20.37 29.27 6.03
C GLN A 14 -20.70 27.83 5.63
N ILE A 15 -21.76 27.61 4.85
CA ILE A 15 -22.13 26.30 4.31
C ILE A 15 -21.04 25.79 3.36
N ALA A 16 -20.57 26.61 2.43
CA ALA A 16 -19.52 26.25 1.49
C ALA A 16 -18.22 25.84 2.22
N ARG A 17 -17.82 26.58 3.26
CA ARG A 17 -16.66 26.24 4.10
C ARG A 17 -16.84 24.88 4.78
N LYS A 18 -18.00 24.63 5.40
CA LYS A 18 -18.28 23.33 6.03
C LYS A 18 -18.21 22.16 5.03
N ILE A 19 -18.76 22.33 3.84
CA ILE A 19 -18.69 21.32 2.77
C ILE A 19 -17.22 21.07 2.37
N GLN A 20 -16.42 22.13 2.24
CA GLN A 20 -15.00 22.02 1.94
C GLN A 20 -14.25 21.28 3.05
N ASP A 21 -14.50 21.60 4.32
CA ASP A 21 -13.88 20.93 5.46
C ASP A 21 -14.23 19.43 5.49
N ILE A 22 -15.49 19.09 5.24
CA ILE A 22 -15.93 17.68 5.12
C ILE A 22 -15.20 16.99 3.96
N SER A 23 -15.06 17.63 2.81
CA SER A 23 -14.34 17.10 1.66
C SER A 23 -12.87 16.84 2.00
N ILE A 24 -12.20 17.79 2.65
CA ILE A 24 -10.81 17.65 3.10
C ILE A 24 -10.69 16.48 4.09
N HIS A 25 -11.60 16.39 5.06
CA HIS A 25 -11.61 15.32 6.05
C HIS A 25 -11.77 13.94 5.40
N CYS A 26 -12.74 13.79 4.49
CA CYS A 26 -12.96 12.55 3.74
C CYS A 26 -11.72 12.16 2.93
N ASN A 27 -11.13 13.10 2.19
CA ASN A 27 -9.93 12.86 1.39
C ASN A 27 -8.74 12.43 2.26
N ALA A 28 -8.54 13.08 3.42
CA ALA A 28 -7.48 12.74 4.35
C ALA A 28 -7.66 11.32 4.93
N ARG A 29 -8.89 10.96 5.30
CA ARG A 29 -9.21 9.62 5.80
C ARG A 29 -9.01 8.54 4.74
N ASP A 30 -9.44 8.82 3.51
CA ASP A 30 -9.31 7.87 2.40
C ASP A 30 -7.83 7.67 2.03
N LEU A 31 -7.02 8.75 2.06
CA LEU A 31 -5.57 8.66 1.90
C LEU A 31 -4.92 7.87 3.04
N ALA A 32 -5.29 8.14 4.30
CA ALA A 32 -4.76 7.39 5.45
C ALA A 32 -5.08 5.88 5.33
N THR A 33 -6.26 5.55 4.81
CA THR A 33 -6.65 4.16 4.53
C THR A 33 -5.77 3.53 3.46
N GLN A 34 -5.48 4.24 2.36
CA GLN A 34 -4.58 3.77 1.30
C GLN A 34 -3.13 3.64 1.77
N LEU A 35 -2.67 4.48 2.69
CA LEU A 35 -1.30 4.44 3.20
C LEU A 35 -1.07 3.34 4.24
N ARG A 36 -2.14 2.85 4.89
CA ARG A 36 -2.04 1.88 5.98
C ARG A 36 -1.25 0.60 5.62
N PRO A 37 -1.45 -0.05 4.46
CA PRO A 37 -0.65 -1.23 4.10
C PRO A 37 0.85 -0.89 4.01
N ILE A 38 1.17 0.29 3.47
CA ILE A 38 2.55 0.78 3.31
C ILE A 38 3.19 1.05 4.67
N THR A 39 2.47 1.62 5.63
CA THR A 39 3.01 1.91 6.97
C THR A 39 3.20 0.65 7.82
N VAL A 40 2.30 -0.33 7.68
CA VAL A 40 2.38 -1.60 8.42
C VAL A 40 3.56 -2.47 7.95
N ALA A 41 4.00 -2.31 6.70
CA ALA A 41 5.09 -3.09 6.15
C ALA A 41 6.44 -2.86 6.88
N PRO A 42 6.95 -1.61 7.03
CA PRO A 42 8.11 -1.32 7.87
C PRO A 42 7.99 -1.85 9.30
N ASP A 43 6.81 -1.70 9.94
CA ASP A 43 6.60 -2.20 11.31
C ASP A 43 6.82 -3.71 11.39
N LYS A 44 6.30 -4.47 10.42
CA LYS A 44 6.54 -5.92 10.34
C LYS A 44 7.99 -6.26 10.06
N ALA A 45 8.62 -5.52 9.15
CA ALA A 45 10.00 -5.75 8.74
C ALA A 45 11.02 -5.50 9.86
N GLN A 46 10.66 -4.66 10.84
CA GLN A 46 11.49 -4.34 12.00
C GLN A 46 11.36 -5.35 13.16
N SER A 47 10.50 -6.36 13.04
CA SER A 47 10.36 -7.39 14.08
C SER A 47 11.61 -8.27 14.15
N ASP A 48 12.05 -8.61 15.37
CA ASP A 48 13.18 -9.53 15.61
C ASP A 48 12.95 -10.93 15.01
N SER A 49 11.69 -11.32 14.84
CA SER A 49 11.31 -12.59 14.23
C SER A 49 11.17 -12.54 12.71
N HIS A 50 11.42 -11.38 12.07
CA HIS A 50 11.16 -11.20 10.65
C HIS A 50 12.29 -11.82 9.81
N SER A 51 11.92 -12.81 9.01
CA SER A 51 12.84 -13.47 8.08
C SER A 51 12.87 -12.77 6.71
N ILE A 52 13.88 -13.08 5.91
CA ILE A 52 13.98 -12.65 4.51
C ILE A 52 12.77 -13.15 3.70
N ALA A 53 12.26 -14.34 4.03
CA ALA A 53 11.06 -14.88 3.38
C ALA A 53 9.82 -14.03 3.73
N ASP A 54 9.69 -13.58 4.97
CA ASP A 54 8.60 -12.69 5.39
C ASP A 54 8.68 -11.33 4.68
N SER A 55 9.89 -10.80 4.48
CA SER A 55 10.11 -9.59 3.70
C SER A 55 9.68 -9.77 2.24
N CYS A 56 10.02 -10.91 1.64
CA CYS A 56 9.60 -11.22 0.28
C CYS A 56 8.07 -11.35 0.19
N HIS A 57 7.45 -12.05 1.14
CA HIS A 57 6.00 -12.17 1.23
C HIS A 57 5.33 -10.81 1.27
N MET A 58 5.79 -9.94 2.18
CA MET A 58 5.27 -8.61 2.40
C MET A 58 5.26 -7.77 1.11
N TRP A 59 6.37 -7.74 0.37
CA TRP A 59 6.43 -7.01 -0.92
C TRP A 59 5.47 -7.59 -1.95
N LEU A 60 5.38 -8.91 -2.07
CA LEU A 60 4.47 -9.57 -3.00
C LEU A 60 2.99 -9.33 -2.63
N THR A 61 2.67 -9.27 -1.34
CA THR A 61 1.33 -8.92 -0.84
C THR A 61 1.01 -7.45 -1.13
N LEU A 62 1.92 -6.52 -0.84
CA LEU A 62 1.74 -5.10 -1.15
C LEU A 62 1.49 -4.85 -2.64
N GLN A 63 2.16 -5.61 -3.52
CA GLN A 63 1.96 -5.52 -4.96
C GLN A 63 0.52 -5.89 -5.38
N GLN A 64 -0.15 -6.75 -4.60
CA GLN A 64 -1.49 -7.27 -4.87
C GLN A 64 -2.58 -6.58 -4.04
N ASP A 65 -2.21 -5.66 -3.14
CA ASP A 65 -3.16 -5.00 -2.24
C ASP A 65 -4.17 -4.15 -3.03
N PRO A 66 -5.48 -4.39 -2.89
CA PRO A 66 -6.50 -3.65 -3.63
C PRO A 66 -6.53 -2.15 -3.30
N LEU A 67 -6.08 -1.76 -2.10
CA LEU A 67 -5.99 -0.35 -1.69
C LEU A 67 -4.88 0.39 -2.44
N LEU A 68 -3.89 -0.34 -2.97
CA LEU A 68 -2.74 0.21 -3.71
C LEU A 68 -2.91 0.09 -5.23
N LYS A 69 -4.09 -0.29 -5.71
CA LYS A 69 -4.36 -0.54 -7.13
C LYS A 69 -4.07 0.69 -8.00
N THR A 70 -4.42 1.88 -7.54
CA THR A 70 -4.15 3.15 -8.26
C THR A 70 -2.66 3.48 -8.33
N GLN A 71 -1.84 2.95 -7.43
CA GLN A 71 -0.39 3.10 -7.38
C GLN A 71 0.36 1.82 -7.80
N CYS A 72 -0.33 0.86 -8.44
CA CYS A 72 0.23 -0.45 -8.80
C CYS A 72 1.52 -0.34 -9.63
N GLY A 73 1.64 0.66 -10.50
CA GLY A 73 2.87 0.91 -11.26
C GLY A 73 4.08 1.25 -10.38
N VAL A 74 3.87 2.07 -9.34
CA VAL A 74 4.90 2.44 -8.36
C VAL A 74 5.25 1.24 -7.48
N MET A 75 4.25 0.48 -7.02
CA MET A 75 4.48 -0.73 -6.22
C MET A 75 5.28 -1.78 -6.99
N LYS A 76 4.97 -2.01 -8.27
CA LYS A 76 5.75 -2.90 -9.14
C LYS A 76 7.20 -2.45 -9.29
N LYS A 77 7.45 -1.13 -9.38
CA LYS A 77 8.82 -0.59 -9.45
C LYS A 77 9.57 -0.84 -8.14
N PHE A 78 8.95 -0.60 -6.99
CA PHE A 78 9.58 -0.85 -5.69
C PHE A 78 9.82 -2.34 -5.45
N CYS A 79 8.88 -3.21 -5.78
CA CYS A 79 9.07 -4.66 -5.65
C CYS A 79 10.25 -5.15 -6.50
N LYS A 80 10.42 -4.64 -7.73
CA LYS A 80 11.60 -4.96 -8.56
C LYS A 80 12.92 -4.47 -7.98
N GLN A 81 12.91 -3.39 -7.22
CA GLN A 81 14.11 -2.84 -6.58
C GLN A 81 14.44 -3.55 -5.27
N ALA A 82 13.42 -3.94 -4.51
CA ALA A 82 13.58 -4.57 -3.20
C ALA A 82 13.82 -6.08 -3.29
N LEU A 83 13.16 -6.77 -4.21
CA LEU A 83 13.24 -8.23 -4.34
C LEU A 83 14.44 -8.64 -5.19
N THR A 84 15.39 -9.30 -4.55
CA THR A 84 16.54 -9.95 -5.19
C THR A 84 16.32 -11.47 -5.32
N ILE A 85 17.24 -12.17 -5.97
CA ILE A 85 17.17 -13.63 -6.13
C ILE A 85 17.18 -14.32 -4.76
N GLU A 86 17.98 -13.83 -3.80
CA GLU A 86 18.06 -14.38 -2.43
C GLU A 86 16.71 -14.29 -1.71
N HIS A 87 15.97 -13.18 -1.90
CA HIS A 87 14.61 -13.05 -1.38
C HIS A 87 13.67 -14.10 -1.96
N LEU A 88 13.73 -14.29 -3.29
CA LEU A 88 12.88 -15.26 -3.99
C LEU A 88 13.23 -16.71 -3.63
N VAL A 89 14.51 -17.03 -3.46
CA VAL A 89 15.00 -18.34 -2.97
C VAL A 89 14.48 -18.59 -1.55
N ALA A 90 14.69 -17.63 -0.64
CA ALA A 90 14.23 -17.74 0.74
C ALA A 90 12.71 -17.96 0.79
N TYR A 91 11.94 -17.16 0.04
CA TYR A 91 10.49 -17.29 -0.04
C TYR A 91 10.03 -18.64 -0.59
N LYS A 92 10.69 -19.14 -1.65
CA LYS A 92 10.37 -20.43 -2.28
C LYS A 92 10.61 -21.60 -1.34
N LEU A 93 11.71 -21.58 -0.60
CA LEU A 93 12.11 -22.65 0.32
C LEU A 93 11.42 -22.53 1.69
N HIS A 94 10.76 -21.42 1.98
CA HIS A 94 10.10 -21.19 3.27
C HIS A 94 8.87 -22.10 3.43
N PRO A 95 8.76 -22.86 4.53
CA PRO A 95 7.70 -23.85 4.71
C PRO A 95 6.30 -23.24 4.80
N LEU A 96 6.20 -21.96 5.23
CA LEU A 96 4.90 -21.27 5.34
C LEU A 96 4.40 -20.71 4.01
N TYR A 97 5.29 -20.37 3.08
CA TYR A 97 4.90 -19.59 1.90
C TYR A 97 4.92 -20.38 0.59
N GLN A 98 5.84 -21.34 0.46
CA GLN A 98 5.85 -22.34 -0.62
C GLN A 98 5.60 -21.76 -2.02
N SER A 99 6.11 -20.55 -2.30
CA SER A 99 5.97 -19.86 -3.59
C SER A 99 4.57 -19.31 -3.95
N GLU A 100 3.64 -19.16 -3.00
CA GLU A 100 2.22 -18.78 -3.26
C GLU A 100 2.05 -17.59 -4.24
N TYR A 101 2.91 -16.58 -4.15
CA TYR A 101 2.83 -15.36 -4.96
C TYR A 101 3.95 -15.20 -5.99
N LEU A 102 4.75 -16.25 -6.23
CA LEU A 102 5.76 -16.18 -7.27
C LEU A 102 5.13 -16.32 -8.66
N ILE A 103 5.42 -15.38 -9.55
CA ILE A 103 5.05 -15.52 -10.96
C ILE A 103 6.00 -16.50 -11.67
N GLN A 104 5.58 -17.04 -12.82
CA GLN A 104 6.35 -18.01 -13.58
C GLN A 104 7.80 -17.56 -13.84
N LYS A 105 8.00 -16.30 -14.21
CA LYS A 105 9.34 -15.73 -14.41
C LYS A 105 10.21 -15.83 -13.14
N GLN A 106 9.67 -15.47 -11.98
CA GLN A 106 10.39 -15.56 -10.71
C GLN A 106 10.70 -17.02 -10.32
N MET A 107 9.78 -17.94 -10.63
CA MET A 107 10.00 -19.37 -10.44
C MET A 107 11.14 -19.91 -11.31
N GLU A 108 11.26 -19.41 -12.55
CA GLU A 108 12.34 -19.73 -13.50
C GLU A 108 13.68 -19.13 -13.05
N ASP A 109 13.70 -17.85 -12.65
CA ASP A 109 14.91 -17.16 -12.18
C ASP A 109 15.54 -17.88 -10.97
N VAL A 110 14.71 -18.45 -10.08
CA VAL A 110 15.17 -19.21 -8.90
C VAL A 110 15.60 -20.65 -9.24
N ARG A 111 15.20 -21.22 -10.39
CA ARG A 111 15.63 -22.57 -10.80
C ARG A 111 17.12 -22.64 -11.18
N ILE A 112 17.71 -21.52 -11.59
CA ILE A 112 19.08 -21.47 -12.13
C ILE A 112 20.14 -21.46 -11.00
N SER A 113 19.76 -21.18 -9.74
CA SER A 113 20.70 -21.04 -8.62
C SER A 113 21.09 -22.35 -7.90
N ASN A 114 20.74 -23.52 -8.45
CA ASN A 114 21.05 -24.84 -7.87
C ASN A 114 22.31 -25.51 -8.48
N HIS A 115 23.25 -24.74 -9.01
CA HIS A 115 24.51 -25.24 -9.58
C HIS A 115 25.72 -24.83 -8.76
#